data_AF-A0A3B0ZQW1-F1
#
_entry.id   AF-A0A3B0ZQW1-F1
#
_cell.length_a   1.000
_cell.length_b   1.000
_cell.length_c   1.000
_cell.angle_alpha   90.00
_cell.angle_beta   90.00
_cell.angle_gamma   90.00
#
_symmetry.space_group_name_H-M   'P 1'
#
loop_
_entity.id
_entity.type
_entity.pdbx_description
1 polymer ?
#
loop_
_entity_poly.entity_id
_entity_poly.type
_entity_poly.pdbx_seq_one_letter_code
_entity_poly.pdbx_strand_id
1 'polypeptide(L)'
;MIAESNTIAPPVNHALMLARLADVQLPSEPALWPAFIGVVLVIIGAVLAIIIFIYLSYRRRQQSPATQPDSNAQQALERLTTIETAWSNGEIDARETAYRLSTLLRLGLNLPQLNHHCPPSLAHNKQTWQQTLTLFNQLRYQSHTTTQPLSRDTFEQLRLWLSASQHASANKSDKSGEADV
;
A
#
# COMPACT_ATOMS: atom_id res chain seq x y z
N MET A 1 90.32 -55.86 22.22
CA MET A 1 89.26 -56.49 21.41
C MET A 1 87.97 -55.74 21.71
N ILE A 2 87.50 -54.91 20.77
CA ILE A 2 86.21 -54.20 20.88
C ILE A 2 85.32 -54.88 19.84
N ALA A 3 84.21 -55.47 20.28
CA ALA A 3 83.22 -56.09 19.41
C ALA A 3 82.24 -55.01 18.92
N GLU A 4 82.23 -54.75 17.61
CA GLU A 4 81.24 -53.90 16.95
C GLU A 4 79.91 -54.66 16.85
N SER A 5 78.90 -54.23 17.60
CA SER A 5 77.52 -54.69 17.46
C SER A 5 76.82 -53.93 16.34
N ASN A 6 76.87 -54.49 15.13
CA ASN A 6 76.05 -54.08 13.99
C ASN A 6 74.55 -54.21 14.35
N THR A 7 73.89 -53.06 14.54
CA THR A 7 72.45 -52.99 14.78
C THR A 7 71.75 -52.85 13.42
N ILE A 8 71.17 -53.94 12.93
CA ILE A 8 70.36 -53.95 11.71
C ILE A 8 68.97 -53.40 12.05
N ALA A 9 68.64 -52.22 11.53
CA ALA A 9 67.30 -51.65 11.65
C ALA A 9 66.26 -52.52 10.91
N PRO A 10 65.06 -52.73 11.45
CA PRO A 10 64.03 -53.52 10.80
C PRO A 10 63.51 -52.83 9.52
N PRO A 11 63.11 -53.60 8.48
CA PRO A 11 62.61 -53.04 7.23
C PRO A 11 61.28 -52.31 7.43
N VAL A 12 61.22 -51.07 6.93
CA VAL A 12 60.01 -50.24 6.96
C VAL A 12 59.02 -50.82 5.93
N ASN A 13 57.92 -51.39 6.41
CA ASN A 13 56.86 -51.97 5.58
C ASN A 13 55.98 -50.86 4.99
N HIS A 14 56.43 -50.24 3.88
CA HIS A 14 55.72 -49.17 3.16
C HIS A 14 54.29 -49.55 2.74
N ALA A 15 54.01 -50.84 2.55
CA ALA A 15 52.68 -51.35 2.25
C ALA A 15 51.65 -51.06 3.36
N LEU A 16 52.08 -51.10 4.63
CA LEU A 16 51.22 -50.84 5.78
C LEU A 16 50.92 -49.35 5.93
N MET A 17 51.87 -48.49 5.55
CA MET A 17 51.67 -47.04 5.55
C MET A 17 50.70 -46.60 4.46
N LEU A 18 50.79 -47.18 3.26
CA LEU A 18 49.87 -46.92 2.14
C LEU A 18 48.45 -47.39 2.46
N ALA A 19 48.29 -48.56 3.09
CA ALA A 19 46.98 -49.05 3.53
C ALA A 19 46.32 -48.12 4.57
N ARG A 20 47.11 -47.49 5.44
CA ARG A 20 46.60 -46.55 6.46
C ARG A 20 46.22 -45.17 5.90
N LEU A 21 46.80 -44.78 4.76
CA LEU A 21 46.46 -43.54 4.05
C LEU A 21 45.20 -43.69 3.18
N ALA A 22 44.84 -44.91 2.80
CA ALA A 22 43.65 -45.20 2.01
C ALA A 22 42.35 -45.27 2.82
N ASP A 23 42.43 -45.28 4.16
CA ASP A 23 41.27 -45.41 5.06
C ASP A 23 40.67 -44.05 5.46
N VAL A 24 40.75 -43.06 4.58
CA VAL A 24 40.04 -41.78 4.74
C VAL A 24 38.64 -41.97 4.15
N GLN A 25 37.71 -42.44 4.98
CA GLN A 25 36.29 -42.40 4.65
C GLN A 25 35.87 -40.95 4.43
N LEU A 26 35.43 -40.61 3.23
CA LEU A 26 34.82 -39.31 2.98
C LEU A 26 33.53 -39.24 3.82
N PRO A 27 33.32 -38.16 4.60
CA PRO A 27 32.09 -37.99 5.36
C PRO A 27 30.91 -37.99 4.38
N SER A 28 29.86 -38.75 4.71
CA SER A 28 28.62 -38.78 3.94
C SER A 28 28.11 -37.37 3.70
N GLU A 29 27.83 -37.03 2.43
CA GLU A 29 27.34 -35.70 2.05
C GLU A 29 26.09 -35.32 2.87
N PRO A 30 26.00 -34.08 3.38
CA PRO A 30 24.84 -33.65 4.15
C PRO A 30 23.60 -33.69 3.26
N ALA A 31 22.57 -34.42 3.68
CA ALA A 31 21.32 -34.49 2.95
C ALA A 31 20.64 -33.10 2.91
N LEU A 32 20.66 -32.46 1.74
CA LEU A 32 20.04 -31.13 1.52
C LEU A 32 18.52 -31.21 1.25
N TRP A 33 17.99 -32.40 1.00
CA TRP A 33 16.58 -32.68 0.78
C TRP A 33 15.61 -32.07 1.81
N PRO A 34 15.82 -32.22 3.14
CA PRO A 34 14.95 -31.61 4.15
C PRO A 34 14.95 -30.07 4.08
N ALA A 35 16.07 -29.44 3.72
CA ALA A 35 16.13 -27.99 3.57
C ALA A 35 15.28 -27.50 2.38
N PHE A 36 15.33 -28.21 1.25
CA PHE A 36 14.49 -27.91 0.09
C PHE A 36 13.00 -28.05 0.40
N ILE A 37 12.60 -29.11 1.09
CA ILE A 37 11.20 -29.34 1.49
C ILE A 37 10.70 -28.21 2.41
N GLY A 38 11.54 -27.78 3.35
CA GLY A 38 11.24 -26.65 4.23
C GLY A 38 10.98 -25.35 3.45
N VAL A 39 11.84 -25.03 2.48
CA VAL A 39 11.70 -23.83 1.64
C VAL A 39 10.41 -23.88 0.81
N VAL A 40 10.09 -25.03 0.20
CA VAL A 40 8.87 -25.19 -0.60
C VAL A 40 7.60 -25.00 0.24
N LEU A 41 7.56 -25.56 1.46
CA LEU A 41 6.41 -25.39 2.36
C LEU A 41 6.21 -23.93 2.78
N VAL A 42 7.29 -23.20 3.05
CA VAL A 42 7.22 -21.77 3.39
C VAL A 42 6.65 -20.96 2.22
N ILE A 43 7.10 -21.23 0.99
CA ILE A 43 6.59 -20.55 -0.21
C ILE A 43 5.10 -20.84 -0.40
N ILE A 44 4.67 -22.10 -0.27
CA ILE A 44 3.25 -22.48 -0.39
C ILE A 44 2.41 -21.77 0.67
N GLY A 45 2.88 -21.74 1.91
CA GLY A 45 2.22 -21.03 3.01
C GLY A 45 2.10 -19.52 2.76
N ALA A 46 3.16 -18.89 2.25
CA ALA A 46 3.15 -17.46 1.91
C ALA A 46 2.16 -17.15 0.78
N VAL A 47 2.14 -17.98 -0.27
CA VAL A 47 1.19 -17.82 -1.39
C VAL A 47 -0.26 -17.97 -0.90
N LEU A 48 -0.55 -18.97 -0.08
CA LEU A 48 -1.88 -19.14 0.54
C LEU A 48 -2.27 -17.94 1.40
N ALA A 49 -1.35 -17.43 2.23
CA ALA A 49 -1.61 -16.25 3.05
C ALA A 49 -1.91 -15.00 2.20
N ILE A 50 -1.19 -14.80 1.09
CA ILE A 50 -1.44 -13.70 0.16
C ILE A 50 -2.81 -13.85 -0.50
N ILE A 51 -3.17 -15.04 -0.97
CA ILE A 51 -4.49 -15.30 -1.58
C ILE A 51 -5.61 -15.03 -0.58
N ILE A 52 -5.47 -15.52 0.66
CA ILE A 52 -6.44 -15.29 1.74
C ILE A 52 -6.52 -13.80 2.07
N PHE A 53 -5.39 -13.10 2.14
CA PHE A 53 -5.35 -11.65 2.40
C PHE A 53 -6.05 -10.86 1.30
N ILE A 54 -5.79 -11.17 0.03
CA ILE A 54 -6.47 -10.55 -1.11
C ILE A 54 -7.96 -10.85 -1.03
N TYR A 55 -8.36 -12.10 -0.82
CA TYR A 55 -9.76 -12.51 -0.73
C TYR A 55 -10.50 -11.80 0.42
N LEU A 56 -9.90 -11.75 1.63
CA LEU A 56 -10.48 -11.03 2.77
C LEU A 56 -10.54 -9.52 2.53
N SER A 57 -9.52 -8.94 1.90
CA SER A 57 -9.52 -7.52 1.56
C SER A 57 -10.61 -7.18 0.54
N TYR A 58 -10.83 -8.07 -0.44
CA TYR A 58 -11.87 -7.93 -1.46
C TYR A 58 -13.26 -8.14 -0.86
N ARG A 59 -13.42 -9.14 0.01
CA ARG A 59 -14.66 -9.38 0.75
C ARG A 59 -15.01 -8.23 1.68
N ARG A 60 -14.04 -7.61 2.38
CA ARG A 60 -14.27 -6.39 3.16
C ARG A 60 -14.76 -5.23 2.30
N ARG A 61 -14.31 -5.14 1.05
CA ARG A 61 -14.79 -4.13 0.09
C ARG A 61 -16.17 -4.47 -0.49
N GLN A 62 -16.52 -5.74 -0.62
CA GLN A 62 -17.84 -6.19 -1.09
C GLN A 62 -18.91 -6.25 0.01
N GLN A 63 -18.49 -6.38 1.28
CA GLN A 63 -19.35 -6.26 2.46
C GLN A 63 -19.57 -4.82 2.91
N SER A 64 -18.94 -3.84 2.25
CA SER A 64 -19.49 -2.49 2.24
C SER A 64 -20.74 -2.53 1.37
N PRO A 65 -21.96 -2.55 1.94
CA PRO A 65 -23.14 -2.39 1.11
C PRO A 65 -22.93 -1.10 0.33
N ALA A 66 -23.16 -1.15 -0.98
CA ALA A 66 -23.52 0.06 -1.68
C ALA A 66 -24.63 0.72 -0.83
N THR A 67 -24.50 2.03 -0.57
CA THR A 67 -25.50 2.87 0.13
C THR A 67 -25.30 3.05 1.64
N GLN A 68 -24.39 3.96 2.01
CA GLN A 68 -24.68 4.99 3.03
C GLN A 68 -24.02 6.31 2.58
N PRO A 69 -24.78 7.27 2.02
CA PRO A 69 -24.21 8.54 1.56
C PRO A 69 -23.64 9.38 2.72
N ASP A 70 -24.17 9.22 3.93
CA ASP A 70 -23.76 10.02 5.09
C ASP A 70 -22.36 9.66 5.61
N SER A 71 -21.95 8.38 5.51
CA SER A 71 -20.62 7.95 5.99
C SER A 71 -19.48 8.45 5.11
N ASN A 72 -19.71 8.60 3.80
CA ASN A 72 -18.64 8.92 2.85
C ASN A 72 -18.20 10.38 2.94
N ALA A 73 -19.14 11.31 3.10
CA ALA A 73 -18.82 12.72 3.23
C ALA A 73 -18.19 13.04 4.60
N GLN A 74 -18.60 12.35 5.66
CA GLN A 74 -18.00 12.51 6.99
C GLN A 74 -16.57 11.93 7.04
N GLN A 75 -16.36 10.73 6.48
CA GLN A 75 -15.01 10.18 6.30
C GLN A 75 -14.16 11.08 5.39
N ALA A 76 -14.74 11.69 4.35
CA ALA A 76 -14.02 12.63 3.50
C ALA A 76 -13.57 13.88 4.28
N LEU A 77 -14.38 14.42 5.21
CA LEU A 77 -13.96 15.53 6.07
C LEU A 77 -12.80 15.16 7.00
N GLU A 78 -12.83 13.99 7.64
CA GLU A 78 -11.72 13.50 8.49
C GLU A 78 -10.44 13.25 7.68
N ARG A 79 -10.58 12.77 6.44
CA ARG A 79 -9.44 12.61 5.55
C ARG A 79 -8.90 13.95 5.07
N LEU A 80 -9.75 14.97 4.93
CA LEU A 80 -9.35 16.30 4.50
C LEU A 80 -8.47 16.97 5.56
N THR A 81 -8.82 16.86 6.85
CA THR A 81 -7.98 17.38 7.95
C THR A 81 -6.63 16.68 7.98
N THR A 82 -6.60 15.36 7.81
CA THR A 82 -5.34 14.58 7.76
C THR A 82 -4.43 15.04 6.60
N ILE A 83 -5.01 15.26 5.41
CA ILE A 83 -4.25 15.73 4.24
C ILE A 83 -3.76 17.16 4.45
N GLU A 84 -4.58 18.05 5.02
CA GLU A 84 -4.16 19.42 5.32
C GLU A 84 -2.97 19.45 6.29
N THR A 85 -3.03 18.65 7.37
CA THR A 85 -1.93 18.56 8.33
C THR A 85 -0.65 18.06 7.67
N ALA A 86 -0.72 16.96 6.93
CA ALA A 86 0.42 16.39 6.21
C ALA A 86 1.04 17.38 5.21
N TRP A 87 0.20 18.11 4.46
CA TRP A 87 0.67 19.15 3.54
C TRP A 87 1.31 20.32 4.28
N SER A 88 0.70 20.80 5.37
CA SER A 88 1.22 21.92 6.17
C SER A 88 2.55 21.59 6.85
N ASN A 89 2.76 20.32 7.19
CA ASN A 89 4.02 19.81 7.75
C ASN A 89 5.09 19.58 6.67
N GLY A 90 4.74 19.68 5.38
CA GLY A 90 5.64 19.36 4.26
C GLY A 90 5.92 17.87 4.07
N GLU A 91 5.12 16.99 4.67
CA GLU A 91 5.25 15.53 4.53
C GLU A 91 4.84 15.05 3.14
N ILE A 92 3.93 15.77 2.49
CA ILE A 92 3.44 15.48 1.14
C ILE A 92 3.59 16.71 0.25
N ASP A 93 3.98 16.49 -1.01
CA ASP A 93 4.15 17.57 -1.98
C ASP A 93 2.79 18.10 -2.47
N ALA A 94 2.80 19.27 -3.13
CA ALA A 94 1.57 19.88 -3.64
C ALA A 94 0.89 19.03 -4.73
N ARG A 95 1.67 18.23 -5.45
CA ARG A 95 1.19 17.35 -6.52
C ARG A 95 0.40 16.18 -5.96
N GLU A 96 0.96 15.46 -5.00
CA GLU A 96 0.34 14.36 -4.27
C GLU A 96 -0.87 14.86 -3.49
N THR A 97 -0.76 16.04 -2.86
CA THR A 97 -1.89 16.69 -2.21
C THR A 97 -3.03 16.90 -3.20
N ALA A 98 -2.79 17.44 -4.40
CA ALA A 98 -3.81 17.60 -5.43
C ALA A 98 -4.42 16.26 -5.88
N TYR A 99 -3.62 15.19 -5.99
CA TYR A 99 -4.14 13.83 -6.29
C TYR A 99 -5.05 13.29 -5.19
N ARG A 100 -4.67 13.45 -3.92
CA ARG A 100 -5.45 12.99 -2.78
C ARG A 100 -6.74 13.82 -2.63
N LEU A 101 -6.67 15.14 -2.73
CA LEU A 101 -7.81 16.05 -2.64
C LEU A 101 -8.86 15.79 -3.73
N SER A 102 -8.45 15.61 -4.97
CA SER A 102 -9.37 15.29 -6.08
C SER A 102 -10.04 13.93 -5.93
N THR A 103 -9.32 12.92 -5.42
CA THR A 103 -9.90 11.62 -5.10
C THR A 103 -10.90 11.72 -3.96
N LEU A 104 -10.54 12.47 -2.92
CA LEU A 104 -11.40 12.73 -1.78
C LEU A 104 -12.66 13.48 -2.18
N LEU A 105 -12.55 14.50 -3.04
CA LEU A 105 -13.69 15.26 -3.54
C LEU A 105 -14.62 14.39 -4.40
N ARG A 106 -14.05 13.51 -5.23
CA ARG A 106 -14.83 12.54 -6.02
C ARG A 106 -15.62 11.59 -5.12
N LEU A 107 -14.97 11.01 -4.11
CA LEU A 107 -15.60 10.05 -3.20
C LEU A 107 -16.59 10.72 -2.24
N GLY A 108 -16.21 11.87 -1.68
CA GLY A 108 -17.00 12.62 -0.71
C GLY A 108 -18.27 13.23 -1.30
N LEU A 109 -18.24 13.64 -2.57
CA LEU A 109 -19.43 14.10 -3.30
C LEU A 109 -20.15 12.97 -4.05
N ASN A 110 -19.71 11.72 -3.90
CA ASN A 110 -20.22 10.55 -4.60
C ASN A 110 -20.32 10.75 -6.14
N LEU A 111 -19.29 11.38 -6.72
CA LEU A 111 -19.23 11.66 -8.15
C LEU A 111 -18.59 10.49 -8.90
N PRO A 112 -19.17 10.02 -10.02
CA PRO A 112 -18.57 8.98 -10.83
C PRO A 112 -17.24 9.45 -11.44
N GLN A 113 -17.12 10.73 -11.77
CA GLN A 113 -15.89 11.35 -12.25
C GLN A 113 -15.85 12.82 -11.83
N LEU A 114 -14.65 13.30 -11.49
CA LEU A 114 -14.40 14.72 -11.26
C LEU A 114 -14.22 15.42 -12.61
N ASN A 115 -15.21 16.19 -13.05
CA ASN A 115 -15.20 16.88 -14.33
C ASN A 115 -15.68 18.33 -14.20
N HIS A 116 -15.59 19.12 -15.27
CA HIS A 116 -16.05 20.51 -15.29
C HIS A 116 -17.58 20.66 -15.13
N HIS A 117 -18.33 19.56 -15.10
CA HIS A 117 -19.75 19.57 -14.81
C HIS A 117 -19.94 19.70 -13.29
N CYS A 118 -20.34 20.88 -12.86
CA CYS A 118 -20.58 21.17 -11.45
C CYS A 118 -21.82 20.40 -10.98
N PRO A 119 -21.77 19.69 -9.83
CA PRO A 119 -22.94 19.00 -9.31
C PRO A 119 -24.06 19.99 -8.95
N PRO A 120 -25.34 19.60 -9.07
CA PRO A 120 -26.47 20.49 -8.84
C PRO A 120 -26.52 21.05 -7.41
N SER A 121 -26.01 20.30 -6.42
CA SER A 121 -25.88 20.75 -5.04
C SER A 121 -24.93 21.94 -4.85
N LEU A 122 -24.02 22.16 -5.80
CA LEU A 122 -23.02 23.24 -5.77
C LEU A 122 -23.22 24.24 -6.91
N ALA A 123 -24.37 24.22 -7.59
CA ALA A 123 -24.64 25.06 -8.76
C ALA A 123 -24.40 26.56 -8.51
N HIS A 124 -24.60 27.02 -7.26
CA HIS A 124 -24.36 28.39 -6.84
C HIS A 124 -22.87 28.81 -6.90
N ASN A 125 -21.94 27.84 -6.84
CA ASN A 125 -20.49 28.04 -6.81
C ASN A 125 -19.79 27.47 -8.06
N LYS A 126 -20.47 27.47 -9.21
CA LYS A 126 -19.96 26.87 -10.46
C LYS A 126 -18.59 27.42 -10.88
N GLN A 127 -18.37 28.72 -10.75
CA GLN A 127 -17.11 29.36 -11.12
C GLN A 127 -15.95 28.87 -10.23
N THR A 128 -16.17 28.84 -8.92
CA THR A 128 -15.20 28.36 -7.93
C THR A 128 -14.86 26.89 -8.17
N TRP A 129 -15.87 26.05 -8.45
CA TRP A 129 -15.67 24.64 -8.81
C TRP A 129 -14.68 24.49 -9.99
N GLN A 130 -14.91 25.23 -11.07
CA GLN A 130 -14.04 25.17 -12.26
C GLN A 130 -12.62 25.67 -11.99
N GLN A 131 -12.48 26.70 -11.16
CA GLN A 131 -11.18 27.23 -10.74
C GLN A 131 -10.40 26.18 -9.92
N THR A 132 -11.03 25.55 -8.93
CA THR A 132 -10.40 24.50 -8.10
C THR A 132 -9.97 23.30 -8.94
N LEU A 133 -10.78 22.87 -9.91
CA LEU A 133 -10.39 21.78 -10.81
C LEU A 133 -9.21 22.14 -11.72
N THR A 134 -9.18 23.39 -12.20
CA THR A 134 -8.06 23.89 -13.01
C THR A 134 -6.79 23.90 -12.19
N LEU A 135 -6.86 24.38 -10.94
CA LEU A 135 -5.75 24.37 -9.99
C LEU A 135 -5.26 22.95 -9.70
N PHE A 136 -6.15 21.98 -9.46
CA PHE A 136 -5.75 20.58 -9.27
C PHE A 136 -5.10 19.98 -10.51
N ASN A 137 -5.59 20.28 -11.71
CA ASN A 137 -4.97 19.81 -12.94
C ASN A 137 -3.59 20.44 -13.17
N GLN A 138 -3.43 21.73 -12.89
CA GLN A 138 -2.14 22.41 -12.95
C GLN A 138 -1.14 21.81 -11.96
N LEU A 139 -1.53 21.61 -10.70
CA LEU A 139 -0.66 20.99 -9.69
C LEU A 139 -0.28 19.55 -10.03
N ARG A 140 -1.17 18.80 -10.71
CA ARG A 140 -0.91 17.41 -11.11
C ARG A 140 0.10 17.27 -12.25
N TYR A 141 0.04 18.17 -13.24
CA TYR A 141 0.77 18.05 -14.51
C TYR A 141 1.85 19.13 -14.74
N GLN A 142 1.76 20.29 -14.08
CA GLN A 142 2.62 21.46 -14.31
C GLN A 142 3.36 21.88 -13.04
N SER A 143 4.16 20.95 -12.51
CA SER A 143 4.89 21.06 -11.24
C SER A 143 5.90 22.22 -11.14
N HIS A 144 6.25 22.89 -12.26
CA HIS A 144 7.24 23.98 -12.28
C HIS A 144 6.69 25.37 -12.64
N THR A 145 5.43 25.46 -13.11
CA THR A 145 4.83 26.70 -13.65
C THR A 145 3.48 27.02 -13.03
N THR A 146 3.22 26.55 -11.81
CA THR A 146 1.96 26.88 -11.14
C THR A 146 2.06 28.30 -10.58
N THR A 147 1.31 29.23 -11.16
CA THR A 147 1.27 30.65 -10.75
C THR A 147 0.52 30.86 -9.44
N GLN A 148 -0.25 29.86 -9.01
CA GLN A 148 -1.10 29.92 -7.83
C GLN A 148 -0.85 28.71 -6.92
N PRO A 149 -0.18 28.89 -5.77
CA PRO A 149 0.09 27.80 -4.84
C PRO A 149 -1.20 27.28 -4.21
N LEU A 150 -1.19 26.01 -3.81
CA LEU A 150 -2.25 25.45 -2.98
C LEU A 150 -2.36 26.29 -1.69
N SER A 151 -3.55 26.81 -1.39
CA SER A 151 -3.80 27.70 -0.24
C SER A 151 -4.74 27.05 0.77
N ARG A 152 -4.71 27.54 2.02
CA ARG A 152 -5.67 27.13 3.05
C ARG A 152 -7.13 27.40 2.64
N ASP A 153 -7.37 28.47 1.89
CA ASP A 153 -8.72 28.79 1.37
C ASP A 153 -9.28 27.68 0.48
N THR A 154 -8.40 26.95 -0.23
CA THR A 154 -8.80 25.80 -1.04
C THR A 154 -9.34 24.66 -0.16
N PHE A 155 -8.72 24.43 1.00
CA PHE A 155 -9.17 23.43 1.97
C PHE A 155 -10.51 23.83 2.62
N GLU A 156 -10.69 25.11 2.95
CA GLU A 156 -11.96 25.62 3.48
C GLU A 156 -13.11 25.49 2.47
N GLN A 157 -12.87 25.79 1.19
CA GLN A 157 -13.86 25.56 0.14
C GLN A 157 -14.26 24.09 0.02
N LEU A 158 -13.29 23.17 0.09
CA LEU A 158 -13.56 21.73 0.06
C LEU A 158 -14.38 21.29 1.28
N ARG A 159 -14.09 21.82 2.48
CA ARG A 159 -14.89 21.57 3.70
C ARG A 159 -16.34 21.98 3.49
N LEU A 160 -16.56 23.19 2.99
CA LEU A 160 -17.91 23.73 2.74
C LEU A 160 -18.69 22.88 1.73
N TRP A 161 -18.04 22.40 0.67
CA TRP A 161 -18.72 21.56 -0.32
C TRP A 161 -19.05 20.17 0.22
N LEU A 162 -18.14 19.57 1.00
CA LEU A 162 -18.37 18.28 1.62
C LEU A 162 -19.45 18.35 2.70
N SER A 163 -19.49 19.40 3.52
CA SER A 163 -20.55 19.58 4.52
C SER A 163 -21.91 19.88 3.89
N ALA A 164 -21.96 20.70 2.83
CA ALA A 164 -23.21 20.94 2.08
C ALA A 164 -23.78 19.66 1.46
N SER A 165 -22.93 18.74 1.01
CA SER A 165 -23.36 17.46 0.46
C SER A 165 -23.96 16.49 1.50
N GLN A 166 -23.55 16.61 2.77
CA GLN A 166 -24.14 15.85 3.89
C GLN A 166 -25.59 16.27 4.12
N HIS A 167 -25.83 17.58 4.24
CA HIS A 167 -27.19 18.11 4.43
C HIS A 167 -28.13 17.78 3.26
N ALA A 168 -27.61 17.79 2.03
CA ALA A 168 -28.38 17.39 0.85
C ALA A 168 -28.74 15.89 0.84
N SER A 169 -27.88 15.03 1.39
CA SER A 169 -28.12 13.59 1.49
C SER A 169 -29.12 13.26 2.60
N ALA A 170 -29.01 13.91 3.76
CA ALA A 170 -29.94 13.76 4.88
C ALA A 170 -31.38 14.12 4.50
N ASN A 171 -31.58 15.24 3.78
CA ASN A 171 -32.92 15.67 3.33
C ASN A 171 -33.55 14.71 2.29
N LYS A 172 -32.74 13.95 1.56
CA LYS A 172 -33.23 12.99 0.55
C LYS A 172 -33.71 11.67 1.17
N SER A 173 -33.14 11.26 2.32
CA SER A 173 -33.61 10.08 3.08
C SER A 173 -34.98 10.31 3.72
N ASP A 174 -35.29 11.54 4.14
CA ASP A 174 -36.55 11.87 4.82
C ASP A 174 -37.76 11.83 3.88
N LYS A 175 -37.60 12.32 2.64
CA LYS A 175 -38.68 12.33 1.64
C LYS A 175 -39.04 10.98 1.02
N SER A 176 -38.24 9.94 1.23
CA SER A 176 -38.49 8.62 0.62
C SER A 176 -39.35 7.71 1.50
N GLY A 177 -39.72 8.14 2.71
CA GLY A 177 -40.61 7.41 3.63
C GLY A 177 -42.09 7.80 3.53
N GLU A 178 -42.44 8.81 2.72
CA GLU A 178 -43.79 9.42 2.70
C GLU A 178 -44.45 9.29 1.32
N ALA A 179 -44.38 8.09 0.73
CA ALA A 179 -45.08 7.77 -0.52
C ALA A 179 -45.71 6.37 -0.49
N ASP A 180 -46.06 5.88 0.69
CA ASP A 180 -46.79 4.62 0.89
C ASP A 180 -47.79 4.77 2.06
N VAL A 181 -48.75 5.69 1.92
CA VAL A 181 -50.05 5.68 2.65
C VAL A 181 -51.14 6.22 1.72
#